data_AF-A0A2R6H5V2-F1
#
_entry.id   AF-A0A2R6H5V2-F1
#
_cell.length_a   1.000
_cell.length_b   1.000
_cell.length_c   1.000
_cell.angle_alpha   90.00
_cell.angle_beta   90.00
_cell.angle_gamma   90.00
#
_symmetry.space_group_name_H-M   'P 1'
#
loop_
_entity.id
_entity.type
_entity.pdbx_description
1 polymer ?
#
loop_
_entity_poly.entity_id
_entity_poly.type
_entity_poly.pdbx_seq_one_letter_code
_entity_poly.pdbx_strand_id
1 'polypeptide(L)'
;MQEMFNERIQEVYNLLDFDEPFENIQLDQNFNIKIYRRFQGQTEEDTIDTLSRSEKETVGLVLMLASRDAYCDDFPFFIADETSFYDTARLTRIMEYISERVPYTVITTLASADEQSDLSVEHDLTSVSP
;
A
#
# COMPACT_ATOMS: atom_id res chain seq x y z
N MET A 1 -15.08 -11.06 -8.61
CA MET A 1 -13.61 -11.07 -8.71
C MET A 1 -13.10 -9.66 -8.99
N GLN A 2 -13.37 -9.07 -10.16
CA GLN A 2 -13.06 -7.65 -10.43
C GLN A 2 -13.74 -6.68 -9.45
N GLU A 3 -15.03 -6.87 -9.17
CA GLU A 3 -15.79 -6.05 -8.23
C GLU A 3 -15.18 -6.09 -6.82
N MET A 4 -14.96 -7.30 -6.29
CA MET A 4 -14.25 -7.52 -5.03
C MET A 4 -12.86 -6.88 -5.01
N PHE A 5 -12.11 -6.94 -6.11
CA PHE A 5 -10.81 -6.28 -6.20
C PHE A 5 -10.93 -4.76 -6.12
N ASN A 6 -11.88 -4.16 -6.84
CA ASN A 6 -12.15 -2.72 -6.79
C ASN A 6 -12.63 -2.28 -5.39
N GLU A 7 -13.42 -3.10 -4.68
CA GLU A 7 -13.78 -2.85 -3.29
C GLU A 7 -12.54 -2.81 -2.37
N ARG A 8 -11.61 -3.76 -2.55
CA ARG A 8 -10.35 -3.81 -1.78
C ARG A 8 -9.43 -2.64 -2.09
N ILE A 9 -9.37 -2.19 -3.34
CA ILE A 9 -8.63 -0.97 -3.70
C ILE A 9 -9.11 0.20 -2.87
N GLN A 10 -10.43 0.43 -2.82
CA GLN A 10 -10.99 1.57 -2.11
C GLN A 10 -10.83 1.45 -0.59
N GLU A 11 -10.95 0.25 -0.04
CA GLU A 11 -10.70 -0.02 1.38
C GLU A 11 -9.26 0.33 1.78
N VAL A 12 -8.28 -0.18 1.03
CA VAL A 12 -6.85 0.08 1.25
C VAL A 12 -6.54 1.57 1.10
N TYR A 13 -7.03 2.19 0.03
CA TYR A 13 -6.77 3.60 -0.25
C TYR A 13 -7.25 4.51 0.87
N ASN A 14 -8.48 4.30 1.35
CA ASN A 14 -9.06 5.08 2.44
C ASN A 14 -8.37 4.83 3.78
N LEU A 15 -7.99 3.58 4.06
CA LEU A 15 -7.35 3.23 5.33
C LEU A 15 -5.99 3.91 5.49
N LEU A 16 -5.21 3.92 4.41
CA LEU A 16 -3.84 4.44 4.44
C LEU A 16 -3.79 5.98 4.49
N ASP A 17 -4.94 6.65 4.32
CA ASP A 17 -5.09 8.10 4.44
C ASP A 17 -4.03 8.83 3.61
N PHE A 18 -4.02 8.49 2.32
CA PHE A 18 -3.18 9.10 1.31
C PHE A 18 -3.67 10.53 1.04
N ASP A 19 -2.74 11.48 0.98
CA ASP A 19 -3.06 12.89 0.69
C ASP A 19 -3.36 13.13 -0.80
N GLU A 20 -3.12 12.10 -1.63
CA GLU A 20 -3.35 12.11 -3.05
C GLU A 20 -4.84 12.37 -3.37
N PRO A 21 -5.15 13.20 -4.37
CA PRO A 21 -6.53 13.63 -4.63
C PRO A 21 -7.27 12.64 -5.54
N PHE A 22 -7.04 11.33 -5.40
CA PHE A 22 -7.81 10.34 -6.15
C PHE A 22 -9.21 10.23 -5.55
N GLU A 23 -10.21 10.40 -6.40
CA GLU A 23 -11.59 10.13 -6.04
C GLU A 23 -11.87 8.62 -6.08
N ASN A 24 -11.29 7.93 -7.07
CA ASN A 24 -11.44 6.48 -7.23
C ASN A 24 -10.27 5.89 -8.04
N ILE A 25 -9.86 4.69 -7.70
CA ILE A 25 -8.94 3.84 -8.46
C ILE A 25 -9.66 2.52 -8.70
N GLN A 26 -9.77 2.07 -9.94
CA GLN A 26 -10.45 0.82 -10.26
C GLN A 26 -9.83 0.14 -11.48
N LEU A 27 -10.09 -1.16 -11.63
CA LEU A 27 -9.88 -1.85 -12.89
C LEU A 27 -11.16 -1.84 -13.73
N ASP A 28 -11.01 -1.60 -15.03
CA ASP A 28 -12.08 -1.84 -16.00
C ASP A 28 -12.20 -3.34 -16.35
N GLN A 29 -13.18 -3.68 -17.19
CA GLN A 29 -13.47 -5.08 -17.59
C GLN A 29 -12.32 -5.76 -18.34
N ASN A 30 -11.36 -4.98 -18.84
CA ASN A 30 -10.16 -5.48 -19.53
C ASN A 30 -8.93 -5.44 -18.61
N PHE A 31 -9.13 -5.24 -17.30
CA PHE A 31 -8.07 -5.08 -16.30
C PHE A 31 -7.15 -3.86 -16.54
N ASN A 32 -7.63 -2.83 -17.26
CA ASN A 32 -6.90 -1.57 -17.31
C ASN A 32 -7.16 -0.76 -16.04
N ILE A 33 -6.11 -0.14 -15.51
CA ILE A 33 -6.22 0.77 -14.39
C ILE A 33 -6.91 2.05 -14.86
N LYS A 34 -7.96 2.43 -14.15
CA LYS A 34 -8.72 3.66 -14.31
C LYS A 34 -8.58 4.48 -13.04
N ILE A 35 -8.18 5.74 -13.22
CA ILE A 35 -7.94 6.67 -12.12
C ILE A 35 -8.88 7.84 -12.33
N TYR A 36 -9.59 8.22 -11.28
CA TYR A 36 -10.52 9.34 -11.30
C TYR A 36 -10.12 10.36 -10.25
N ARG A 37 -10.20 11.64 -10.61
CA ARG A 37 -9.88 12.76 -9.75
C ARG A 37 -10.98 13.79 -9.76
N ARG A 38 -11.09 14.52 -8.66
CA ARG A 38 -11.99 15.67 -8.59
C ARG A 38 -11.26 16.93 -8.99
N PHE A 39 -11.64 17.50 -10.12
CA PHE A 39 -11.15 18.79 -10.59
C PHE A 39 -12.34 19.76 -10.76
N GLN A 40 -12.27 20.91 -10.09
CA GLN A 40 -13.32 21.94 -10.13
C GLN A 40 -14.76 21.42 -9.88
N GLY A 41 -14.91 20.41 -9.00
CA GLY A 41 -16.20 19.82 -8.67
C GLY A 41 -16.71 18.78 -9.69
N GLN A 42 -15.93 18.43 -10.70
CA GLN A 42 -16.22 17.35 -11.63
C GLN A 42 -15.23 16.21 -11.45
N THR A 43 -15.71 14.99 -11.66
CA THR A 43 -14.88 13.79 -11.68
C THR A 43 -14.36 13.61 -13.11
N GLU A 44 -13.03 13.64 -13.26
CA GLU A 44 -12.34 13.47 -14.53
C GLU A 44 -11.48 12.20 -14.49
N GLU A 45 -11.39 11.51 -15.63
CA GLU A 45 -10.47 10.37 -15.80
C GLU A 45 -9.05 10.90 -15.99
N ASP A 46 -8.11 10.39 -15.19
CA ASP A 46 -6.68 10.66 -15.28
C ASP A 46 -5.94 9.43 -15.83
N THR A 47 -4.70 9.60 -16.26
CA THR A 47 -3.87 8.51 -16.80
C THR A 47 -2.69 8.19 -15.88
N ILE A 48 -2.13 6.99 -15.99
CA ILE A 48 -0.91 6.66 -15.23
C ILE A 48 0.26 7.58 -15.62
N ASP A 49 0.36 7.95 -16.90
CA ASP A 49 1.49 8.73 -17.41
C ASP A 49 1.58 10.13 -16.83
N THR A 50 0.42 10.73 -16.51
CA THR A 50 0.27 12.06 -15.91
C THR A 50 0.52 12.09 -14.41
N LEU A 51 0.54 10.93 -13.75
CA LEU A 51 0.81 10.85 -12.32
C LEU A 51 2.26 11.25 -11.99
N SER A 52 2.39 11.94 -10.86
CA SER A 52 3.67 12.15 -10.20
C SER A 52 4.29 10.80 -9.78
N ARG A 53 5.57 10.84 -9.38
CA ARG A 53 6.24 9.64 -8.88
C ARG A 53 5.55 9.07 -7.63
N SER A 54 5.28 9.91 -6.63
CA SER A 54 4.67 9.48 -5.37
C SER A 54 3.28 8.90 -5.62
N GLU A 55 2.52 9.49 -6.54
CA GLU A 55 1.20 9.02 -6.93
C GLU A 55 1.26 7.63 -7.59
N LYS A 56 2.25 7.37 -8.46
CA LYS A 56 2.47 6.04 -9.04
C LYS A 56 2.82 5.01 -7.97
N GLU A 57 3.66 5.38 -7.01
CA GLU A 57 4.06 4.51 -5.89
C GLU A 57 2.84 4.18 -5.02
N THR A 58 2.03 5.18 -4.66
CA THR A 58 0.76 5.01 -3.93
C THR A 58 -0.20 4.10 -4.67
N VAL A 59 -0.47 4.34 -5.97
CA VAL A 59 -1.34 3.47 -6.78
C VAL A 59 -0.79 2.04 -6.83
N GLY A 60 0.52 1.88 -7.04
CA GLY A 60 1.18 0.58 -7.07
C GLY A 60 1.01 -0.18 -5.76
N LEU A 61 1.21 0.49 -4.63
CA LEU A 61 1.05 -0.10 -3.30
C LEU A 61 -0.40 -0.52 -3.04
N VAL A 62 -1.37 0.35 -3.33
CA VAL A 62 -2.78 0.03 -3.16
C VAL A 62 -3.19 -1.17 -3.99
N LEU A 63 -2.79 -1.21 -5.26
CA LEU A 63 -3.07 -2.33 -6.15
C LEU A 63 -2.41 -3.62 -5.65
N MET A 64 -1.19 -3.56 -5.14
CA MET A 64 -0.47 -4.72 -4.59
C MET A 64 -1.19 -5.29 -3.36
N LEU A 65 -1.60 -4.43 -2.42
CA LEU A 65 -2.30 -4.82 -1.20
C LEU A 65 -3.70 -5.35 -1.50
N ALA A 66 -4.45 -4.68 -2.36
CA ALA A 66 -5.74 -5.18 -2.83
C ALA A 66 -5.60 -6.53 -3.55
N SER A 67 -4.48 -6.75 -4.25
CA SER A 67 -4.24 -8.00 -5.00
C SER A 67 -3.97 -9.15 -4.04
N ARG A 68 -3.21 -8.87 -2.97
CA ARG A 68 -3.01 -9.82 -1.88
C ARG A 68 -4.35 -10.26 -1.30
N ASP A 69 -5.21 -9.31 -0.94
CA ASP A 69 -6.50 -9.61 -0.33
C ASP A 69 -7.48 -10.32 -1.27
N ALA A 70 -7.39 -10.07 -2.58
CA ALA A 70 -8.34 -10.62 -3.55
C ALA A 70 -7.91 -11.95 -4.18
N TYR A 71 -6.60 -12.23 -4.24
CA TYR A 71 -6.06 -13.30 -5.09
C TYR A 71 -4.98 -14.17 -4.44
N CYS A 72 -4.39 -13.75 -3.32
CA CYS A 72 -3.27 -14.48 -2.70
C CYS A 72 -3.61 -14.83 -1.24
N ASP A 73 -4.46 -15.84 -1.07
CA ASP A 73 -4.65 -16.48 0.23
C ASP A 73 -3.33 -17.18 0.65
N ASP A 74 -3.02 -17.15 1.95
CA ASP A 74 -1.90 -17.89 2.58
C ASP A 74 -0.46 -17.49 2.20
N PHE A 75 -0.15 -16.19 2.08
CA PHE A 75 1.23 -15.74 1.92
C PHE A 75 1.92 -15.42 3.27
N PRO A 76 3.04 -16.09 3.63
CA PRO A 76 3.61 -15.99 4.99
C PRO A 76 4.41 -14.71 5.26
N PHE A 77 4.86 -13.99 4.23
CA PHE A 77 5.74 -12.83 4.37
C PHE A 77 5.16 -11.62 3.64
N PHE A 78 5.47 -10.40 4.04
CA PHE A 78 5.36 -9.23 3.16
C PHE A 78 6.68 -8.49 3.21
N ILE A 79 7.25 -8.17 2.06
CA ILE A 79 8.56 -7.51 1.97
C ILE A 79 8.38 -6.18 1.25
N ALA A 80 8.63 -5.09 1.97
CA ALA A 80 8.72 -3.75 1.39
C ALA A 80 10.18 -3.32 1.41
N ASP A 81 10.81 -3.26 0.23
CA ASP A 81 12.20 -2.82 0.09
C ASP A 81 12.26 -1.33 -0.26
N GLU A 82 13.12 -0.59 0.42
CA GLU A 82 13.39 0.84 0.21
C GLU A 82 12.14 1.74 0.32
N THR A 83 11.41 1.66 1.43
CA THR A 83 10.18 2.48 1.66
C THR A 83 10.44 3.98 1.92
N SER A 84 11.58 4.50 1.46
CA SER A 84 12.06 5.87 1.66
C SER A 84 11.17 6.96 1.04
N PHE A 85 10.19 6.57 0.23
CA PHE A 85 9.26 7.49 -0.44
C PHE A 85 8.12 7.98 0.45
N TYR A 86 7.84 7.27 1.54
CA TYR A 86 6.77 7.63 2.47
C TYR A 86 7.32 8.34 3.71
N ASP A 87 6.58 9.32 4.21
CA ASP A 87 6.85 9.83 5.55
C ASP A 87 6.58 8.75 6.61
N THR A 88 7.14 8.95 7.80
CA THR A 88 7.06 7.98 8.90
C THR A 88 5.62 7.62 9.28
N ALA A 89 4.67 8.57 9.22
CA ALA A 89 3.29 8.32 9.62
C ALA A 89 2.58 7.40 8.63
N ARG A 90 2.78 7.62 7.32
CA ARG A 90 2.25 6.73 6.28
C ARG A 90 2.88 5.35 6.35
N LEU A 91 4.20 5.28 6.55
CA LEU A 91 4.89 4.01 6.70
C LEU A 91 4.27 3.21 7.85
N THR A 92 4.11 3.80 9.03
CA THR A 92 3.48 3.15 10.20
C THR A 92 2.10 2.58 9.87
N ARG A 93 1.22 3.35 9.21
CA ARG A 93 -0.13 2.85 8.84
C ARG A 93 -0.05 1.65 7.89
N ILE A 94 0.89 1.69 6.94
CA ILE A 94 1.14 0.56 6.04
C ILE A 94 1.63 -0.66 6.83
N MET A 95 2.56 -0.48 7.78
CA MET A 95 3.04 -1.57 8.64
C MET A 95 1.92 -2.20 9.45
N GLU A 96 1.11 -1.38 10.11
CA GLU A 96 -0.02 -1.81 10.93
C GLU A 96 -1.01 -2.60 10.07
N TYR A 97 -1.41 -2.07 8.92
CA TYR A 97 -2.31 -2.76 8.01
C TYR A 97 -1.81 -4.13 7.56
N ILE A 98 -0.53 -4.23 7.18
CA ILE A 98 0.07 -5.46 6.66
C ILE A 98 0.29 -6.49 7.78
N SER A 99 0.82 -6.05 8.93
CA SER A 99 1.17 -6.93 10.05
C SER A 99 -0.02 -7.68 10.66
N GLU A 100 -1.23 -7.12 10.57
CA GLU A 100 -2.47 -7.82 10.96
C GLU A 100 -2.85 -8.95 9.99
N ARG A 101 -2.32 -8.92 8.77
CA ARG A 101 -2.75 -9.76 7.63
C ARG A 101 -1.72 -10.80 7.23
N VAL A 102 -0.46 -10.64 7.59
CA VAL A 102 0.60 -11.63 7.32
C VAL A 102 1.36 -11.98 8.60
N PRO A 103 1.80 -13.24 8.76
CA PRO A 103 2.59 -13.64 9.92
C PRO A 103 3.90 -12.87 10.08
N TYR A 104 4.52 -12.45 8.98
CA TYR A 104 5.82 -11.80 8.98
C TYR A 104 5.84 -10.61 8.02
N THR A 105 6.23 -9.44 8.52
CA THR A 105 6.42 -8.23 7.71
C THR A 105 7.88 -7.80 7.81
N VAL A 106 8.53 -7.62 6.66
CA VAL A 106 9.92 -7.16 6.54
C VAL A 106 9.91 -5.84 5.79
N ILE A 107 10.48 -4.81 6.40
CA ILE A 107 10.56 -3.48 5.82
C ILE A 107 12.01 -3.04 5.89
N THR A 108 12.53 -2.55 4.76
CA THR A 108 13.86 -1.95 4.71
C THR A 108 13.73 -0.45 4.50
N THR A 109 14.56 0.29 5.23
CA THR A 109 14.71 1.73 5.06
C THR A 109 16.20 2.06 4.97
N LEU A 110 16.52 3.10 4.21
CA LEU A 110 17.88 3.63 4.15
C LEU A 110 18.18 4.32 5.48
N ALA A 111 18.97 3.66 6.33
CA ALA A 111 19.54 4.29 7.51
C ALA A 111 20.59 5.32 7.07
N SER A 112 20.65 6.47 7.75
CA SER A 112 21.76 7.39 7.55
C SER A 112 23.08 6.77 8.02
N ALA A 113 24.22 7.24 7.51
CA ALA A 113 25.54 6.72 7.87
C ALA A 113 25.82 6.82 9.39
N ASP A 114 25.19 7.77 10.07
CA ASP A 114 25.32 7.99 11.52
C ASP A 114 24.39 7.09 12.35
N GLU A 115 23.35 6.51 11.74
CA GLU A 115 22.39 5.60 12.36
C GLU A 115 22.71 4.11 12.11
N GLN A 116 23.67 3.84 11.22
CA GLN A 116 24.20 2.50 11.01
C GLN A 116 24.91 2.01 12.28
N SER A 117 24.19 1.21 13.05
CA SER A 117 24.68 0.46 14.20
C SER A 117 24.70 -1.04 13.88
N ASP A 118 25.27 -1.83 14.80
CA ASP A 118 25.17 -3.29 14.71
C ASP A 118 23.70 -3.72 14.60
N LEU A 119 23.41 -4.74 13.78
CA LEU A 119 22.06 -5.24 13.52
C LEU A 119 21.32 -5.58 14.83
N SER A 120 20.35 -4.76 15.22
CA SER A 120 19.44 -5.04 16.34
C SER A 120 18.18 -5.73 15.81
N VAL A 121 17.94 -6.97 16.24
CA VAL A 121 16.73 -7.71 15.89
C VAL A 121 15.75 -7.64 17.06
N GLU A 122 14.62 -6.96 16.87
CA GLU A 122 13.50 -6.91 17.81
C GLU A 122 12.39 -7.84 17.31
N HIS A 123 11.98 -8.80 18.14
CA HIS A 123 10.91 -9.75 17.83
C HIS A 123 9.81 -9.61 18.87
N ASP A 124 8.62 -9.20 18.43
CA ASP A 124 7.42 -9.21 19.26
C ASP A 124 6.66 -10.53 19.04
N LEU A 125 6.79 -11.45 19.99
CA LEU A 125 6.03 -12.70 19.96
C LEU A 125 4.65 -12.45 20.56
N THR A 126 3.64 -12.25 19.71
CA THR A 126 2.25 -12.34 20.14
C THR A 126 2.01 -13.77 20.64
N SER A 127 1.81 -13.90 21.95
CA SER A 127 1.62 -15.17 22.61
C SER A 127 0.26 -15.74 22.19
N VAL A 128 0.27 -16.69 21.27
CA VAL A 128 -0.91 -17.54 21.01
C VAL A 128 -1.13 -18.34 22.29
N SER A 129 -2.18 -17.99 23.04
CA SER A 129 -2.58 -18.75 24.22
C SER A 129 -3.07 -20.15 23.80
N PRO A 130 -2.72 -21.20 24.56
CA PRO A 130 -2.98 -22.60 24.23
C PRO A 130 -4.46 -22.98 24.26
#